data_AF-A0A149U7T5-F1
#
_entry.id   AF-A0A149U7T5-F1
#
_cell.length_a   1.000
_cell.length_b   1.000
_cell.length_c   1.000
_cell.angle_alpha   90.00
_cell.angle_beta   90.00
_cell.angle_gamma   90.00
#
_symmetry.space_group_name_H-M   'P 1'
#
loop_
_entity.id
_entity.type
_entity.pdbx_description
1 polymer ?
#
loop_
_entity_poly.entity_id
_entity_poly.type
_entity_poly.pdbx_seq_one_letter_code
_entity_poly.pdbx_strand_id
1 'polypeptide(L)' 'LRGVTLVGIESVNCPNAERRAAWSALAELVDQDLLEEMTSEIPFSEVVPTAERLLAGKVRGRVVVKTP' A
#
# COMPACT_ATOMS: atom_id res chain seq x y z
N LEU A 1 31.78 13.00 3.77
CA LEU A 1 31.05 11.83 3.25
C LEU A 1 30.50 11.05 4.44
N ARG A 2 29.18 11.11 4.70
CA ARG A 2 28.58 10.63 5.97
C ARG A 2 28.32 9.12 6.03
N GLY A 3 28.84 8.33 5.09
CA GLY A 3 28.64 6.87 5.06
C GLY A 3 27.18 6.42 4.89
N VAL A 4 26.34 7.22 4.25
CA VAL A 4 24.92 6.92 4.05
C VAL A 4 24.71 6.09 2.79
N THR A 5 23.91 5.03 2.89
CA THR A 5 23.48 4.21 1.75
C THR A 5 22.16 4.73 1.19
N LEU A 6 22.09 4.88 -0.13
CA LEU A 6 20.85 5.11 -0.88
C LEU A 6 20.47 3.83 -1.62
N VAL A 7 19.31 3.25 -1.30
CA VAL A 7 18.82 2.01 -1.92
C VAL A 7 17.54 2.30 -2.69
N GLY A 8 17.51 1.90 -3.97
CA GLY A 8 16.29 1.94 -4.78
C GLY A 8 15.35 0.79 -4.43
N ILE A 9 14.05 1.07 -4.34
CA ILE A 9 13.01 0.08 -4.08
C ILE A 9 12.13 -0.04 -5.33
N GLU A 10 11.94 -1.27 -5.81
CA GLU A 10 11.19 -1.61 -7.02
C GLU A 10 10.31 -2.83 -6.69
N SER A 11 9.01 -2.77 -6.96
CA SER A 11 8.04 -3.78 -6.52
C SER A 11 7.45 -4.63 -7.66
N VAL A 12 7.55 -4.18 -8.91
CA VAL A 12 6.96 -4.81 -10.09
C VAL A 12 7.69 -6.12 -10.39
N ASN A 13 9.01 -6.08 -10.53
CA ASN A 13 9.82 -7.23 -10.97
C ASN A 13 10.53 -7.95 -9.82
N CYS A 14 10.14 -7.70 -8.57
CA CYS A 14 10.65 -8.40 -7.40
C CYS A 14 10.54 -9.93 -7.56
N PRO A 15 11.64 -10.69 -7.39
CA PRO A 15 11.64 -12.15 -7.48
C PRO A 15 10.61 -12.80 -6.55
N ASN A 16 10.00 -13.91 -6.97
CA ASN A 16 8.94 -14.57 -6.20
C ASN A 16 9.37 -15.00 -4.79
N ALA A 17 10.63 -15.39 -4.60
CA ALA A 17 11.13 -15.77 -3.28
C ALA A 17 11.12 -14.58 -2.30
N GLU A 18 11.65 -13.44 -2.73
CA GLU A 18 11.67 -12.20 -1.95
C GLU A 18 10.26 -11.65 -1.71
N ARG A 19 9.41 -11.68 -2.74
CA ARG A 19 8.01 -11.28 -2.62
C ARG A 19 7.27 -12.07 -1.55
N ARG A 20 7.45 -13.40 -1.50
CA ARG A 20 6.85 -14.25 -0.46
C ARG A 20 7.37 -13.90 0.93
N ALA A 21 8.70 -13.74 1.07
CA ALA A 21 9.29 -13.35 2.35
C ALA A 21 8.75 -12.00 2.85
N ALA A 22 8.59 -11.02 1.95
CA ALA A 22 8.00 -9.73 2.28
C ALA A 22 6.53 -9.85 2.72
N TRP A 23 5.71 -10.66 2.05
CA TRP A 23 4.32 -10.90 2.47
C TRP A 23 4.22 -11.61 3.82
N SER A 24 5.07 -12.61 4.09
CA SER A 24 5.13 -13.25 5.40
C SER A 24 5.51 -12.24 6.49
N ALA A 25 6.51 -11.40 6.23
CA ALA A 25 6.92 -10.34 7.16
C ALA A 25 5.80 -9.31 7.39
N LEU A 26 5.04 -8.92 6.35
CA LEU A 26 3.91 -8.02 6.51
C LEU A 26 2.83 -8.60 7.43
N ALA A 27 2.54 -9.90 7.33
CA ALA A 27 1.55 -10.56 8.19
C ALA A 27 1.98 -10.58 9.67
N GLU A 28 3.28 -10.64 9.94
CA GLU A 28 3.84 -10.66 11.30
C GLU A 28 4.04 -9.25 11.88
N LEU A 29 4.42 -8.28 11.04
CA LEU A 29 4.89 -6.97 11.49
C LEU A 29 3.84 -5.86 11.42
N VAL A 30 2.79 -6.02 10.63
CA VAL A 30 1.75 -4.99 10.49
C VAL A 30 0.72 -5.15 11.60
N ASP A 31 0.56 -4.09 12.39
CA ASP A 31 -0.52 -3.96 13.36
C ASP A 31 -1.86 -3.87 12.62
N GLN A 32 -2.76 -4.81 12.93
CA GLN A 32 -4.05 -4.95 12.26
C GLN A 32 -5.01 -3.81 12.63
N ASP A 33 -4.99 -3.36 13.89
CA ASP A 33 -5.87 -2.30 14.37
C ASP A 33 -5.50 -0.97 13.70
N LEU A 34 -4.18 -0.70 13.58
CA LEU A 34 -3.68 0.47 12.87
C LEU A 34 -3.98 0.40 11.36
N LEU A 35 -3.87 -0.79 10.77
CA LEU A 35 -4.20 -1.00 9.36
C LEU A 35 -5.69 -0.73 9.10
N GLU A 36 -6.57 -1.20 9.98
CA GLU A 36 -8.00 -0.96 9.90
C GLU A 36 -8.32 0.54 10.07
N GLU A 37 -7.72 1.23 11.04
CA GLU A 37 -7.93 2.67 11.27
C GLU A 37 -7.57 3.52 10.05
N MET A 38 -6.51 3.15 9.31
CA MET A 38 -6.08 3.87 8.11
C MET A 38 -6.77 3.42 6.82
N THR A 39 -7.67 2.42 6.88
CA THR A 39 -8.34 1.88 5.71
C THR A 39 -9.71 2.52 5.52
N SER A 40 -10.00 2.93 4.29
CA SER A 40 -11.34 3.37 3.87
C SER A 40 -11.84 2.47 2.75
N GLU A 41 -13.08 2.01 2.86
CA GLU A 41 -13.67 1.12 1.89
C GLU A 41 -14.62 1.87 0.96
N ILE A 42 -14.52 1.64 -0.35
CA ILE A 42 -15.38 2.26 -1.36
C ILE A 42 -16.02 1.19 -2.26
N PRO A 43 -17.23 1.42 -2.79
CA PRO A 43 -17.76 0.59 -3.86
C PRO A 43 -16.98 0.80 -5.16
N PHE A 44 -17.01 -0.19 -6.06
CA PHE A 44 -16.36 -0.10 -7.38
C PHE A 44 -16.76 1.15 -8.18
N SER A 45 -18.00 1.63 -8.04
CA SER A 45 -18.50 2.85 -8.71
C SER A 45 -17.76 4.13 -8.33
N GLU A 46 -17.06 4.15 -7.19
CA GLU A 46 -16.34 5.33 -6.69
C GLU A 46 -14.84 5.34 -7.01
N VAL A 47 -14.35 4.35 -7.76
CA VAL A 47 -12.92 4.24 -8.09
C VAL A 47 -12.40 5.46 -8.83
N VAL A 48 -13.10 5.90 -9.88
CA VAL A 48 -12.69 7.06 -10.71
C VAL A 48 -12.62 8.36 -9.88
N PRO A 49 -13.69 8.80 -9.21
CA PRO A 49 -13.62 10.03 -8.41
C PRO A 49 -12.64 9.93 -7.23
N THR A 50 -12.42 8.73 -6.69
CA THR A 50 -11.39 8.54 -5.63
C THR A 50 -9.98 8.62 -6.18
N ALA A 51 -9.72 8.12 -7.38
CA ALA A 51 -8.42 8.27 -8.05
C ALA A 51 -8.10 9.75 -8.34
N GLU A 52 -9.08 10.55 -8.75
CA GLU A 52 -8.90 12.00 -8.94
C GLU A 52 -8.52 12.69 -7.63
N ARG A 53 -9.19 12.35 -6.52
CA ARG A 53 -8.82 12.84 -5.19
C ARG A 53 -7.43 12.39 -4.75
N LEU A 54 -7.06 11.15 -5.06
CA LEU A 54 -5.73 10.59 -4.74
C LEU A 54 -4.62 11.38 -5.45
N LEU A 55 -4.77 11.62 -6.76
CA LEU A 55 -3.82 12.41 -7.55
C LEU A 55 -3.75 13.88 -7.08
N ALA A 56 -4.85 14.42 -6.58
CA ALA A 56 -4.89 15.74 -5.96
C ALA A 56 -4.31 15.79 -4.53
N GLY A 57 -3.77 14.68 -4.00
CA GLY A 57 -3.20 14.59 -2.65
C GLY A 57 -4.24 14.66 -1.53
N LYS A 58 -5.52 14.39 -1.83
CA LYS A 58 -6.66 14.51 -0.89
C LYS A 58 -7.06 13.18 -0.25
N VAL A 59 -6.31 12.10 -0.50
CA VAL A 59 -6.53 10.79 0.10
C VAL A 59 -5.40 10.53 1.11
N ARG A 60 -5.78 10.10 2.31
CA ARG A 60 -4.85 9.63 3.35
C ARG A 60 -5.14 8.16 3.63
N GLY A 61 -4.11 7.42 4.05
CA GLY A 61 -4.25 6.00 4.38
C GLY A 61 -4.33 5.10 3.15
N ARG A 62 -5.15 4.05 3.25
CA ARG A 62 -5.36 3.03 2.23
C ARG A 62 -6.82 2.99 1.82
N VAL A 63 -7.07 2.75 0.53
CA VAL A 63 -8.42 2.57 -0.01
C VAL A 63 -8.59 1.12 -0.43
N VAL A 64 -9.58 0.46 0.13
CA VAL A 64 -10.03 -0.88 -0.30
C VAL A 64 -11.24 -0.70 -1.21
N VAL A 65 -11.20 -1.35 -2.37
CA VAL A 65 -12.31 -1.31 -3.33
C VAL A 65 -13.09 -2.61 -3.24
N LYS A 66 -14.37 -2.52 -2.88
CA LYS A 66 -15.30 -3.66 -2.98
C LYS A 66 -15.54 -3.99 -4.44
N THR A 67 -15.06 -5.14 -4.89
CA THR A 67 -15.34 -5.68 -6.22
C THR A 67 -16.68 -6.44 -6.21
N PRO A 68 -17.45 -6.41 -7.32
CA PRO A 68 -18.66 -7.22 -7.46
C PRO A 68 -18.41 -8.73 -7.34
#